data_AF-A0A1F4PYM1-F1
#
_entry.id   AF-A0A1F4PYM1-F1
#
_cell.length_a   1.000
_cell.length_b   1.000
_cell.length_c   1.000
_cell.angle_alpha   90.00
_cell.angle_beta   90.00
_cell.angle_gamma   90.00
#
_symmetry.space_group_name_H-M   'P 1'
#
loop_
_entity.id
_entity.type
_entity.pdbx_description
1 polymer ?
#
loop_
_entity_poly.entity_id
_entity_poly.type
_entity_poly.pdbx_seq_one_letter_code
_entity_poly.pdbx_strand_id
1 'polypeptide(L)'
;MGGFGGRVAWGTMALLLLAAGSAFAAEAGAPGGGGMSVGVISIITGGFAMAIASGAAAIGQSRAIVAALEGIARQPNAAPRIQVAMIIGLALIESLAIYVLLISLIIFFVKPFGA
;
A
#
# COMPACT_ATOMS: atom_id res chain seq x y z
N MET A 1 10.17 -20.70 -28.46
CA MET A 1 8.99 -19.78 -28.51
C MET A 1 7.99 -20.25 -27.46
N GLY A 2 7.75 -19.51 -26.37
CA GLY A 2 6.83 -20.02 -25.32
C GLY A 2 6.62 -19.15 -24.07
N GLY A 3 6.85 -17.83 -24.10
CA GLY A 3 6.88 -17.00 -22.88
C GLY A 3 5.64 -16.13 -22.60
N PHE A 4 4.66 -16.08 -23.51
CA PHE A 4 3.53 -15.14 -23.39
C PHE A 4 2.34 -15.71 -22.60
N GLY A 5 2.08 -17.02 -22.69
CA GLY A 5 0.92 -17.65 -22.04
C GLY A 5 1.02 -17.70 -20.51
N GLY A 6 2.22 -17.89 -19.95
CA GLY A 6 2.42 -18.00 -18.51
C GLY A 6 2.11 -16.69 -17.77
N ARG A 7 2.63 -15.55 -18.23
CA ARG A 7 2.42 -14.27 -17.53
C ARG A 7 0.97 -13.82 -17.53
N VAL A 8 0.22 -14.12 -18.60
CA VAL A 8 -1.21 -13.82 -18.70
C VAL A 8 -2.02 -14.79 -17.83
N ALA A 9 -1.69 -16.10 -17.83
CA ALA A 9 -2.38 -17.08 -17.00
C ALA A 9 -2.24 -16.79 -15.49
N TRP A 10 -1.07 -16.35 -15.04
CA TRP A 10 -0.84 -15.97 -13.64
C TRP A 10 -1.57 -14.67 -13.27
N GLY A 11 -1.65 -13.70 -14.19
CA GLY A 11 -2.43 -12.48 -14.01
C GLY A 11 -3.94 -12.75 -13.93
N THR A 12 -4.47 -13.61 -14.80
CA THR A 12 -5.89 -13.99 -14.80
C THR A 12 -6.23 -14.86 -13.58
N MET A 13 -5.33 -15.76 -13.15
CA MET A 13 -5.52 -16.54 -11.93
C MET A 13 -5.53 -15.65 -10.68
N ALA A 14 -4.63 -14.66 -10.59
CA ALA A 14 -4.62 -13.70 -9.48
C ALA A 14 -5.92 -12.87 -9.42
N LEU A 15 -6.44 -12.46 -10.58
CA LEU A 15 -7.72 -11.75 -10.68
C LEU A 15 -8.91 -12.64 -10.29
N LEU A 16 -8.90 -13.91 -10.69
CA LEU A 16 -9.93 -14.89 -10.34
C LEU A 16 -9.90 -15.26 -8.84
N LEU A 17 -8.71 -15.37 -8.24
CA LEU A 17 -8.55 -15.60 -6.80
C LEU A 17 -9.03 -14.38 -5.98
N LEU A 18 -8.83 -13.16 -6.48
CA LEU A 18 -9.35 -11.94 -5.86
C LEU A 18 -10.89 -11.90 -5.92
N ALA A 19 -11.48 -12.37 -7.03
CA ALA A 19 -12.94 -12.44 -7.20
C ALA A 19 -13.58 -13.55 -6.35
N ALA A 20 -12.91 -14.69 -6.17
CA ALA A 20 -13.42 -15.83 -5.40
C ALA A 20 -13.61 -15.54 -3.90
N GLY A 21 -12.85 -14.60 -3.33
CA GLY A 21 -13.01 -14.17 -1.93
C GLY A 21 -14.38 -13.57 -1.61
N SER A 22 -15.09 -13.04 -2.62
CA SER A 22 -16.43 -12.46 -2.45
C SER A 22 -17.55 -13.51 -2.26
N ALA A 23 -17.30 -14.77 -2.64
CA ALA A 23 -18.31 -15.82 -2.62
C ALA A 23 -18.49 -16.48 -1.23
N PHE A 24 -17.53 -16.34 -0.30
CA PHE A 24 -17.58 -16.97 1.03
C PHE A 24 -18.02 -16.02 2.17
N ALA A 25 -18.36 -14.76 1.89
CA ALA A 25 -18.81 -13.80 2.90
C ALA A 25 -20.35 -13.66 3.00
N ALA A 26 -21.09 -14.40 2.17
CA ALA A 26 -22.54 -14.27 2.06
C ALA A 26 -23.29 -15.27 2.95
N GLU A 27 -23.25 -15.10 4.27
CA GLU A 27 -24.32 -15.62 5.12
C GLU A 27 -24.56 -14.70 6.33
N ALA A 28 -25.49 -13.75 6.14
CA ALA A 28 -26.47 -13.24 7.11
C ALA A 28 -26.91 -11.82 6.73
N GLY A 29 -28.10 -11.70 6.12
CA GLY A 29 -28.86 -10.45 6.09
C GLY A 29 -29.27 -9.94 4.70
N ALA A 30 -30.50 -10.22 4.33
CA ALA A 30 -31.31 -9.38 3.42
C ALA A 30 -32.66 -9.12 4.12
N PRO A 31 -33.41 -8.01 3.88
CA PRO A 31 -33.40 -7.19 2.67
C PRO A 31 -33.42 -5.65 2.88
N GLY A 32 -32.86 -4.88 1.94
CA GLY A 32 -33.17 -3.44 1.79
C GLY A 32 -32.00 -2.55 1.32
N GLY A 33 -31.85 -2.41 -0.01
CA GLY A 33 -30.96 -1.42 -0.66
C GLY A 33 -29.63 -2.00 -1.15
N GLY A 34 -29.50 -2.21 -2.46
CA GLY A 34 -28.32 -2.76 -3.15
C GLY A 34 -27.11 -1.82 -3.18
N GLY A 35 -26.69 -1.31 -2.03
CA GLY A 35 -25.42 -0.63 -1.83
C GLY A 35 -24.39 -1.58 -1.25
N MET A 36 -23.14 -1.47 -1.70
CA MET A 36 -22.04 -2.21 -1.07
C MET A 36 -21.98 -1.86 0.43
N SER A 37 -21.88 -2.87 1.30
CA SER A 37 -21.91 -2.62 2.74
C SER A 37 -20.75 -1.70 3.14
N VAL A 38 -20.99 -0.84 4.14
CA VAL A 38 -19.98 0.10 4.66
C VAL A 38 -18.69 -0.65 5.03
N GLY A 39 -18.80 -1.89 5.53
CA GLY A 39 -17.64 -2.75 5.80
C GLY A 39 -16.81 -3.09 4.56
N VAL A 40 -17.45 -3.48 3.45
CA VAL A 40 -16.71 -3.80 2.22
C VAL A 40 -16.08 -2.55 1.60
N ILE A 41 -16.80 -1.42 1.59
CA ILE A 41 -16.24 -0.14 1.14
C ILE A 41 -15.02 0.24 1.99
N SER A 42 -15.12 0.11 3.30
CA SER A 42 -14.05 0.41 4.25
C SER A 42 -12.78 -0.40 3.97
N ILE A 43 -12.90 -1.72 3.79
CA ILE A 43 -11.78 -2.63 3.50
C ILE A 43 -11.10 -2.25 2.18
N ILE A 44 -11.89 -2.06 1.12
CA ILE A 44 -11.36 -1.71 -0.21
C ILE A 44 -10.66 -0.34 -0.15
N THR A 45 -11.28 0.67 0.44
CA THR A 45 -10.71 2.02 0.55
C THR A 45 -9.43 2.02 1.38
N GLY A 46 -9.41 1.40 2.56
CA GLY A 46 -8.23 1.37 3.42
C GLY A 46 -7.06 0.58 2.82
N GLY A 47 -7.34 -0.57 2.18
CA GLY A 47 -6.33 -1.37 1.50
C GLY A 47 -5.76 -0.66 0.27
N PHE A 48 -6.61 -0.05 -0.55
CA PHE A 48 -6.19 0.67 -1.75
C PHE A 48 -5.41 1.95 -1.43
N ALA A 49 -5.84 2.70 -0.41
CA ALA A 49 -5.10 3.86 0.08
C ALA A 49 -3.69 3.46 0.55
N MET A 50 -3.56 2.35 1.28
CA MET A 50 -2.27 1.84 1.73
C MET A 50 -1.37 1.36 0.57
N ALA A 51 -1.96 0.73 -0.45
CA ALA A 51 -1.23 0.31 -1.65
C ALA A 51 -0.63 1.51 -2.41
N ILE A 52 -1.40 2.59 -2.57
CA ILE A 52 -0.90 3.83 -3.20
C ILE A 52 0.18 4.48 -2.33
N ALA A 53 -0.05 4.62 -1.02
CA ALA A 53 0.87 5.28 -0.12
C ALA A 53 2.23 4.56 -0.06
N SER A 54 2.22 3.24 0.07
CA SER A 54 3.43 2.41 0.07
C SER A 54 4.16 2.43 -1.28
N GLY A 55 3.43 2.42 -2.40
CA GLY A 55 4.01 2.58 -3.73
C GLY A 55 4.71 3.94 -3.92
N ALA A 56 4.05 5.03 -3.52
CA ALA A 56 4.62 6.37 -3.59
C ALA A 56 5.84 6.53 -2.66
N ALA A 57 5.76 6.01 -1.44
CA ALA A 57 6.87 6.01 -0.49
C ALA A 57 8.08 5.24 -1.06
N ALA A 58 7.89 4.04 -1.59
CA ALA A 58 8.96 3.23 -2.17
C ALA A 58 9.68 3.96 -3.32
N ILE A 59 8.94 4.67 -4.18
CA ILE A 59 9.53 5.46 -5.28
C ILE A 59 10.33 6.65 -4.72
N GLY A 60 9.82 7.34 -3.70
CA GLY A 60 10.54 8.46 -3.07
C GLY A 60 11.81 8.00 -2.35
N GLN A 61 11.70 6.93 -1.55
CA GLN A 61 12.79 6.40 -0.75
C GLN A 61 13.91 5.80 -1.61
N SER A 62 13.58 5.03 -2.65
CA SER A 62 14.58 4.46 -3.55
C SER A 62 15.43 5.54 -4.23
N ARG A 63 14.80 6.63 -4.70
CA ARG A 63 15.51 7.77 -5.30
C ARG A 63 16.42 8.48 -4.30
N ALA A 64 15.94 8.70 -3.08
CA ALA A 64 16.74 9.32 -2.01
C ALA A 64 17.96 8.45 -1.65
N ILE A 65 17.78 7.13 -1.55
CA ILE A 65 18.85 6.18 -1.25
C ILE A 65 19.89 6.14 -2.37
N VAL A 66 19.46 6.04 -3.64
CA VAL A 66 20.39 6.04 -4.79
C VAL A 66 21.22 7.32 -4.81
N ALA A 67 20.60 8.49 -4.64
CA ALA A 67 21.31 9.77 -4.61
C ALA A 67 22.30 9.86 -3.43
N ALA A 68 21.93 9.34 -2.27
CA ALA A 68 22.82 9.30 -1.11
C ALA A 68 24.04 8.38 -1.35
N LEU A 69 23.83 7.19 -1.93
CA LEU A 69 24.90 6.25 -2.25
C LEU A 69 25.86 6.82 -3.30
N GLU A 70 25.35 7.47 -4.35
CA GLU A 70 26.19 8.16 -5.33
C GLU A 70 27.00 9.30 -4.69
N GLY A 71 26.38 10.06 -3.79
CA GLY A 71 27.06 11.11 -3.03
C GLY A 71 28.19 10.57 -2.16
N ILE A 72 27.94 9.46 -1.44
CA ILE A 72 28.93 8.77 -0.62
C ILE A 72 30.09 8.24 -1.46
N ALA A 73 29.78 7.64 -2.63
CA ALA A 73 30.80 7.11 -3.54
C ALA A 73 31.74 8.21 -4.06
N ARG A 74 31.22 9.42 -4.32
CA ARG A 74 32.02 10.57 -4.77
C ARG A 74 32.79 11.25 -3.64
N GLN A 75 32.25 11.25 -2.43
CA GLN A 75 32.85 11.92 -1.26
C GLN A 75 32.73 11.05 0.00
N PRO A 76 33.60 10.02 0.15
CA PRO A 76 33.53 9.08 1.27
C PRO A 76 33.66 9.74 2.64
N ASN A 77 34.46 10.81 2.74
CA ASN A 77 34.66 11.57 3.98
C ASN A 77 33.39 12.29 4.46
N ALA A 78 32.42 12.53 3.59
CA ALA A 78 31.15 13.16 3.93
C ALA A 78 30.05 12.15 4.29
N ALA A 79 30.33 10.84 4.25
CA ALA A 79 29.32 9.80 4.40
C ALA A 79 28.45 9.92 5.66
N PRO A 80 28.98 10.22 6.86
CA PRO A 80 28.15 10.37 8.06
C PRO A 80 27.11 11.49 7.92
N ARG A 81 27.48 12.62 7.30
CA ARG A 81 26.56 13.75 7.10
C ARG A 81 25.50 13.42 6.06
N ILE A 82 25.87 12.72 4.98
CA ILE A 82 24.93 12.27 3.95
C ILE A 82 23.92 11.28 4.53
N GLN A 83 24.37 10.32 5.34
CA GLN A 83 23.49 9.34 5.98
C GLN A 83 22.48 9.99 6.92
N VAL A 84 22.88 10.97 7.72
CA VAL A 84 21.95 11.71 8.60
C VAL A 84 20.89 12.45 7.79
N ALA A 85 21.30 13.19 6.75
CA ALA A 85 20.35 13.88 5.89
C ALA A 85 19.39 12.91 5.17
N MET A 86 19.91 11.77 4.70
CA MET A 86 19.13 10.70 4.09
C MET A 86 18.10 10.13 5.07
N ILE A 87 18.50 9.76 6.29
CA ILE A 87 17.60 9.18 7.29
C ILE A 87 16.48 10.16 7.67
N ILE A 88 16.79 11.45 7.84
CA ILE A 88 15.78 12.48 8.09
C ILE A 88 14.79 12.56 6.92
N GLY A 89 15.28 12.59 5.68
CA GLY A 89 14.42 12.61 4.49
C GLY A 89 13.54 11.35 4.38
N LEU A 90 14.12 10.18 4.61
CA LEU A 90 13.39 8.91 4.60
C LEU A 90 12.32 8.86 5.69
N ALA A 91 12.61 9.35 6.90
CA ALA A 91 11.65 9.43 7.99
C ALA A 91 10.46 10.35 7.67
N LEU A 92 10.70 11.48 6.98
CA LEU A 92 9.62 12.35 6.53
C LEU A 92 8.75 11.68 5.46
N ILE A 93 9.33 10.96 4.51
CA ILE A 93 8.55 10.19 3.52
C ILE A 93 7.75 9.09 4.21
N GLU A 94 8.37 8.37 5.15
CA GLU A 94 7.72 7.31 5.91
C GLU A 94 6.56 7.86 6.77
N SER A 95 6.68 9.08 7.29
CA SER A 95 5.63 9.74 8.07
C SER A 95 4.29 9.85 7.31
N LEU A 96 4.36 10.02 5.98
CA LEU A 96 3.17 10.06 5.13
C LEU A 96 2.54 8.67 5.00
N ALA A 97 3.36 7.62 4.87
CA ALA A 97 2.88 6.24 4.80
C ALA A 97 2.22 5.80 6.11
N ILE A 98 2.81 6.15 7.27
CA ILE A 98 2.23 5.82 8.58
C ILE A 98 0.94 6.59 8.85
N TYR A 99 0.75 7.80 8.30
CA TYR A 99 -0.53 8.51 8.41
C TYR A 99 -1.65 7.80 7.65
N VAL A 100 -1.36 7.29 6.46
CA VAL A 100 -2.33 6.49 5.70
C VAL A 100 -2.61 5.17 6.41
N LEU A 101 -1.57 4.50 6.93
CA LEU A 101 -1.72 3.30 7.75
C LEU A 101 -2.63 3.56 8.96
N LEU A 102 -2.38 4.65 9.69
CA LEU A 102 -3.19 5.04 10.85
C LEU A 102 -4.66 5.23 10.49
N ILE A 103 -4.94 5.95 9.40
CA ILE A 103 -6.31 6.15 8.92
C ILE A 103 -6.95 4.81 8.54
N SER A 104 -6.25 3.93 7.84
CA SER A 104 -6.74 2.60 7.49
C SER A 104 -7.03 1.75 8.74
N LEU A 105 -6.17 1.80 9.76
CA LEU A 105 -6.41 1.11 11.03
C LEU A 105 -7.65 1.66 11.76
N ILE A 106 -7.85 2.98 11.76
CA ILE A 106 -9.06 3.59 12.34
C ILE A 106 -10.30 3.09 11.58
N ILE A 107 -10.28 3.07 10.25
CA ILE A 107 -11.39 2.60 9.43
C ILE A 107 -11.71 1.11 9.70
N PHE A 108 -10.69 0.28 9.95
CA PHE A 108 -10.87 -1.16 10.17
C PHE A 108 -11.32 -1.52 11.58
N PHE A 109 -10.88 -0.78 12.59
CA PHE A 109 -11.06 -1.15 13.99
C PHE A 109 -11.98 -0.22 14.79
N VAL A 110 -12.27 0.98 14.28
CA VAL A 110 -13.13 1.96 14.94
C VAL A 110 -14.40 2.12 14.13
N LYS A 111 -15.57 1.98 14.76
CA LYS A 111 -16.88 2.17 14.11
C LYS A 111 -17.17 3.68 14.00
N PRO A 112 -17.10 4.30 12.81
CA PRO A 112 -17.18 5.76 12.68
C PRO A 112 -18.63 6.28 12.64
N PHE A 113 -19.58 5.42 12.23
CA PHE A 113 -21.00 5.73 12.15
C PHE A 113 -21.75 4.78 13.08
N GLY A 114 -21.99 5.24 14.31
CA GLY A 114 -22.63 4.45 15.35
C GLY A 114 -24.08 4.10 15.00
N ALA A 115 -24.40 2.82 15.15
CA ALA A 115 -25.64 2.33 15.72
C ALA A 115 -25.24 1.37 16.83
#